data_AF-A0A7H8N1D9-F1
#
_entry.id   AF-A0A7H8N1D9-F1
#
_cell.length_a   1.000
_cell.length_b   1.000
_cell.length_c   1.000
_cell.angle_alpha   90.00
_cell.angle_beta   90.00
_cell.angle_gamma   90.00
#
_symmetry.space_group_name_H-M   'P 1'
#
loop_
_entity.id
_entity.type
_entity.pdbx_description
1 polymer ?
#
loop_
_entity_poly.entity_id
_entity_poly.type
_entity_poly.pdbx_seq_one_letter_code
_entity_poly.pdbx_strand_id
1 'polypeptide(L)'
;MPACKSVDPDVFFPYPSEPGNGPTAAERVALGICAGCPVREWCLARDLEECPTTYQVVGVRGGMRQADRRALHVQRYGVRAPYRAGADR
;
A
#
# COMPACT_ATOMS: atom_id res chain seq x y z
N MET A 1 4.65 -8.95 -17.38
CA MET A 1 5.19 -9.28 -16.04
C MET A 1 5.10 -8.06 -15.14
N PRO A 2 5.00 -8.23 -13.81
CA PRO A 2 5.06 -7.10 -12.88
C PRO A 2 6.41 -6.38 -12.96
N ALA A 3 6.38 -5.04 -13.07
CA ALA A 3 7.58 -4.22 -13.23
C ALA A 3 8.49 -4.21 -11.99
N CYS A 4 7.91 -4.46 -10.81
CA CYS A 4 8.66 -4.52 -9.54
C CYS A 4 9.53 -5.78 -9.38
N LYS A 5 9.38 -6.80 -10.24
CA LYS A 5 10.04 -8.12 -10.05
C LYS A 5 11.57 -8.04 -10.02
N SER A 6 12.16 -7.10 -10.75
CA SER A 6 13.61 -6.91 -10.85
C SER A 6 14.13 -5.73 -10.03
N VAL A 7 13.29 -5.17 -9.16
CA VAL A 7 13.64 -4.04 -8.29
C VAL A 7 13.78 -4.55 -6.86
N ASP A 8 14.70 -3.95 -6.11
CA ASP A 8 14.85 -4.18 -4.68
C ASP A 8 13.50 -3.97 -3.95
N PRO A 9 12.99 -4.97 -3.21
CA PRO A 9 11.75 -4.86 -2.45
C PRO A 9 11.69 -3.66 -1.50
N ASP A 10 12.83 -3.24 -0.92
CA ASP A 10 12.86 -2.18 0.09
C ASP A 10 12.46 -0.81 -0.49
N VAL A 11 12.61 -0.62 -1.81
CA VAL A 11 12.14 0.58 -2.52
C VAL A 11 10.63 0.79 -2.32
N PHE A 12 9.86 -0.29 -2.14
CA PHE A 12 8.42 -0.23 -1.96
C PHE A 12 7.98 -0.04 -0.50
N PHE A 13 8.90 -0.05 0.46
CA PHE A 13 8.63 0.18 1.89
C PHE A 13 9.38 1.39 2.46
N PRO A 14 9.27 2.59 1.85
CA PRO A 14 9.94 3.78 2.36
C PRO A 14 9.27 4.29 3.65
N TYR A 15 9.93 5.23 4.32
CA TYR A 15 9.26 6.02 5.37
C TYR A 15 8.04 6.73 4.78
N PRO A 16 6.83 6.49 5.30
CA PRO A 16 5.60 6.94 4.68
C PRO A 16 5.41 8.45 4.85
N SER A 17 4.87 9.12 3.82
CA SER A 17 4.36 10.48 4.00
C SER A 17 3.12 10.48 4.89
N GLU A 18 2.96 11.56 5.66
CA GLU A 18 1.73 11.77 6.42
C GLU A 18 0.53 12.03 5.50
N PRO A 19 -0.69 11.65 5.92
CA PRO A 19 -1.91 12.04 5.22
C PRO A 19 -1.98 13.57 5.05
N GLY A 20 -2.34 14.03 3.85
CA GLY A 20 -2.40 15.47 3.52
C GLY A 20 -1.10 16.08 3.00
N ASN A 21 0.05 15.46 3.25
CA ASN A 21 1.32 15.87 2.65
C ASN A 21 1.48 15.29 1.24
N GLY A 22 2.39 15.86 0.44
CA GLY A 22 2.82 15.28 -0.83
C GLY A 22 3.68 14.02 -0.63
N PRO A 23 3.87 13.19 -1.68
CA PRO A 23 4.69 11.99 -1.56
C PRO A 23 6.16 12.35 -1.31
N THR A 24 6.87 11.53 -0.53
CA THR A 24 8.31 11.71 -0.31
C THR A 24 9.11 11.41 -1.58
N ALA A 25 10.39 11.77 -1.61
CA ALA A 25 11.26 11.40 -2.73
C ALA A 25 11.33 9.87 -2.93
N ALA A 26 11.40 9.11 -1.84
CA ALA A 26 11.44 7.65 -1.88
C ALA A 26 10.12 7.05 -2.38
N GLU A 27 8.97 7.58 -1.92
CA GLU A 27 7.66 7.16 -2.44
C GLU A 27 7.53 7.46 -3.94
N ARG A 28 8.05 8.62 -4.42
CA ARG A 28 8.04 8.96 -5.85
C ARG A 28 8.80 7.94 -6.70
N VAL A 29 9.91 7.40 -6.20
CA VAL A 29 10.68 6.36 -6.91
C VAL A 29 9.81 5.11 -7.10
N ALA A 30 9.18 4.61 -6.03
CA ALA A 30 8.30 3.44 -6.10
C ALA A 30 7.06 3.67 -6.96
N LEU A 31 6.46 4.86 -6.87
CA LEU A 31 5.33 5.26 -7.71
C LEU A 31 5.72 5.32 -9.18
N GLY A 32 6.92 5.78 -9.51
CA GLY A 32 7.47 5.78 -10.87
C GLY A 32 7.55 4.38 -11.48
N ILE A 33 8.00 3.39 -10.70
CA ILE A 33 8.02 1.98 -11.13
C ILE A 33 6.59 1.46 -11.34
N CYS A 34 5.67 1.80 -10.43
CA CYS A 34 4.27 1.40 -10.56
C CYS A 34 3.58 2.03 -11.78
N ALA A 35 3.98 3.23 -12.20
CA ALA A 35 3.35 3.95 -13.31
C ALA A 35 3.43 3.20 -14.65
N GLY A 36 4.51 2.47 -14.89
CA GLY A 36 4.71 1.64 -16.09
C GLY A 36 4.30 0.18 -15.93
N CYS A 37 3.72 -0.21 -14.79
CA CYS A 37 3.45 -1.62 -14.49
C CYS A 37 2.15 -2.11 -15.16
N PRO A 38 2.18 -3.15 -16.00
CA PRO A 38 0.99 -3.63 -16.74
C PRO A 38 -0.06 -4.29 -15.84
N VAL A 39 0.28 -4.63 -14.60
CA VAL A 39 -0.62 -5.28 -13.64
C VAL A 39 -0.99 -4.35 -12.47
N ARG A 40 -0.83 -3.03 -12.64
CA ARG A 40 -1.04 -2.03 -11.58
C ARG A 40 -2.42 -2.13 -10.94
N GLU A 41 -3.47 -2.17 -11.76
CA GLU A 41 -4.87 -2.20 -11.30
C GLU A 41 -5.19 -3.50 -10.55
N TRP A 42 -4.78 -4.64 -11.11
CA TRP A 42 -4.94 -5.94 -10.47
C TRP A 42 -4.17 -6.00 -9.14
N CYS A 43 -2.95 -5.48 -9.10
CA CYS A 43 -2.12 -5.41 -7.90
C CYS A 43 -2.79 -4.57 -6.80
N LEU A 44 -3.39 -3.42 -7.16
CA LEU A 44 -4.13 -2.59 -6.20
C LEU A 44 -5.36 -3.31 -5.66
N ALA A 45 -6.16 -3.90 -6.54
CA ALA A 45 -7.38 -4.62 -6.15
C ALA A 45 -7.07 -5.79 -5.22
N ARG A 46 -6.07 -6.60 -5.56
CA ARG A 46 -5.60 -7.72 -4.75
C ARG A 46 -5.10 -7.28 -3.39
N ASP A 47 -4.25 -6.26 -3.33
CA ASP A 47 -3.75 -5.74 -2.05
C ASP A 47 -4.89 -5.27 -1.12
N LEU A 48 -5.86 -4.54 -1.66
CA LEU A 48 -7.02 -4.08 -0.88
C LEU A 48 -7.90 -5.22 -0.38
N GLU A 49 -8.00 -6.32 -1.12
CA GLU A 49 -8.74 -7.53 -0.72
C GLU A 49 -7.96 -8.34 0.33
N GLU A 50 -6.64 -8.46 0.16
CA GLU A 50 -5.76 -9.22 1.06
C GLU A 50 -5.46 -8.49 2.37
N CYS A 51 -5.52 -7.16 2.40
CA CYS A 51 -5.37 -6.38 3.63
C CYS A 51 -6.71 -6.32 4.40
N PRO A 52 -6.89 -7.08 5.51
CA PRO A 52 -8.11 -7.05 6.30
C PRO A 52 -8.30 -5.74 7.06
N THR A 53 -7.22 -5.04 7.41
CA THR A 53 -7.22 -3.80 8.21
C THR A 53 -6.27 -2.75 7.63
N THR A 54 -6.51 -1.48 7.95
CA THR A 54 -5.68 -0.35 7.53
C THR A 54 -4.24 -0.41 8.04
N TYR A 55 -3.99 -1.11 9.16
CA TYR A 55 -2.63 -1.30 9.68
C TYR A 55 -1.76 -2.17 8.75
N GLN A 56 -2.38 -3.15 8.07
CA GLN A 56 -1.67 -4.02 7.13
C GLN A 56 -1.46 -3.37 5.76
N VAL A 57 -2.08 -2.21 5.53
CA VAL A 57 -1.81 -1.36 4.38
C VAL A 57 -0.49 -0.62 4.65
N VAL A 58 0.59 -1.15 4.10
CA VAL A 58 1.96 -0.63 4.22
C VAL A 58 2.62 -0.42 2.86
N GLY A 59 3.52 0.56 2.80
CA GLY A 59 4.35 0.85 1.63
C GLY A 59 3.57 1.34 0.40
N VAL A 60 4.23 1.30 -0.76
CA VAL A 60 3.67 1.64 -2.06
C VAL A 60 3.33 0.36 -2.81
N ARG A 61 2.04 0.11 -3.11
CA ARG A 61 1.64 -0.89 -4.13
C ARG A 61 0.50 -0.39 -4.99
N GLY A 62 0.37 -0.99 -6.17
CA GLY A 62 -0.73 -0.68 -7.08
C GLY A 62 -0.73 0.78 -7.57
N GLY A 63 0.42 1.46 -7.53
CA GLY A 63 0.51 2.89 -7.88
C GLY A 63 -0.06 3.84 -6.84
N MET A 64 -0.27 3.38 -5.60
CA MET A 64 -0.72 4.21 -4.49
C MET A 64 0.27 4.14 -3.32
N ARG A 65 0.44 5.27 -2.63
CA ARG A 65 1.15 5.31 -1.36
C ARG A 65 0.29 4.74 -0.24
N GLN A 66 0.97 4.40 0.86
CA GLN A 66 0.36 3.88 2.07
C GLN A 66 -0.82 4.74 2.55
N ALA A 67 -0.65 6.06 2.63
CA ALA A 67 -1.68 6.98 3.12
C ALA A 67 -2.94 6.98 2.26
N ASP A 68 -2.80 7.07 0.94
CA ASP A 68 -3.95 7.09 0.02
C ASP A 68 -4.68 5.75 0.00
N ARG A 69 -3.92 4.67 0.06
CA ARG A 69 -4.47 3.31 0.04
C ARG A 69 -5.19 2.98 1.35
N ARG A 70 -4.73 3.54 2.48
CA ARG A 70 -5.47 3.48 3.76
C ARG A 70 -6.78 4.24 3.68
N ALA A 71 -6.78 5.44 3.09
CA ALA A 71 -8.01 6.21 2.88
C ALA A 71 -9.00 5.44 1.98
N LEU A 72 -8.50 4.85 0.89
CA LEU A 72 -9.31 4.02 -0.01
C LEU A 72 -9.85 2.75 0.67
N HIS A 73 -9.05 2.11 1.51
CA HIS A 73 -9.48 0.95 2.30
C HIS A 73 -10.63 1.31 3.23
N VAL A 74 -10.52 2.43 3.96
CA VAL A 74 -11.61 2.93 4.82
C VAL A 74 -12.85 3.28 4.01
N GLN A 75 -12.69 3.91 2.84
CA GLN A 75 -13.83 4.22 1.96
C GLN A 75 -14.55 2.95 1.47
N ARG A 76 -13.82 1.87 1.16
CA ARG A 76 -14.38 0.64 0.58
C ARG A 76 -14.92 -0.34 1.62
N TYR A 77 -14.27 -0.46 2.78
CA TYR A 77 -14.56 -1.50 3.78
C TYR A 77 -14.95 -0.94 5.16
N GLY A 78 -14.88 0.37 5.35
CA GLY A 78 -15.05 1.01 6.65
C GLY A 78 -13.84 0.82 7.58
N VAL A 79 -13.92 1.38 8.79
CA VAL A 79 -12.91 1.18 9.83
C VAL A 79 -13.14 -0.18 10.47
N ARG A 80 -12.33 -1.17 10.09
CA ARG A 80 -12.33 -2.48 10.75
C ARG A 80 -11.36 -2.45 11.93
N ALA A 81 -11.85 -2.82 13.12
CA ALA A 81 -10.99 -2.97 14.28
C ALA A 81 -9.87 -3.99 13.94
N PRO A 82 -8.61 -3.76 14.37
CA PRO A 82 -7.58 -4.77 14.23
C PRO A 82 -8.07 -6.05 14.89
N TYR A 83 -7.89 -7.19 14.22
CA TYR A 83 -8.11 -8.49 14.85
C TYR A 83 -7.22 -8.54 16.10
N ARG A 84 -7.84 -8.44 17.28
CA ARG A 84 -7.17 -8.74 18.54
C ARG A 84 -7.01 -10.26 18.54
N ALA A 85 -5.85 -10.74 18.08
CA ALA A 85 -5.41 -12.07 18.49
C ALA A 85 -5.44 -12.08 20.02
N GLY A 86 -6.11 -13.07 20.58
CA GLY A 86 -6.53 -13.11 21.98
C GLY A 86 -5.42 -12.74 22.95
N ALA A 87 -5.80 -11.93 23.94
CA ALA A 87 -5.18 -11.97 25.24
C ALA A 87 -5.57 -13.31 25.90
N ASP A 88 -4.90 -14.38 25.50
CA ASP A 88 -4.92 -15.67 26.18
C ASP A 88 -3.49 -16.17 26.35
N ARG A 89 -2.85 -15.68 27.43
CA ARG A 89 -1.92 -16.41 28.32
C ARG A 89 -1.51 -15.54 29.49
#